data_AF-A0A9X2MH37-F1
#
_entry.id   AF-A0A9X2MH37-F1
#
_cell.length_a   1.000
_cell.length_b   1.000
_cell.length_c   1.000
_cell.angle_alpha   90.00
_cell.angle_beta   90.00
_cell.angle_gamma   90.00
#
_symmetry.space_group_name_H-M   'P 1'
#
loop_
_entity.id
_entity.type
_entity.pdbx_description
1 polymer ?
#
loop_
_entity_poly.entity_id
_entity_poly.type
_entity_poly.pdbx_seq_one_letter_code
_entity_poly.pdbx_strand_id
1 'polypeptide(L)' 'MKTKEQIYDKVWSEEYIGGDNTIMVHIRRLRKKIEDNPSNPKYTLTIKGLGYKLTIGD' A
#
# COMPACT_ATOMS: atom_id res chain seq x y z
N MET A 1 5.35 8.54 -3.16
CA MET A 1 4.10 7.93 -3.66
C MET A 1 4.46 6.83 -4.65
N LYS A 2 3.74 5.71 -4.64
CA LYS A 2 3.88 4.61 -5.60
C LYS A 2 2.51 4.10 -6.04
N THR A 3 2.37 3.77 -7.32
CA THR A 3 1.16 3.14 -7.85
C THR A 3 1.08 1.68 -7.39
N LYS A 4 -0.09 1.04 -7.53
CA LYS A 4 -0.24 -0.38 -7.17
C LYS A 4 0.68 -1.28 -8.00
N GLU A 5 0.75 -1.01 -9.30
CA GLU A 5 1.66 -1.66 -10.26
C GLU A 5 3.12 -1.53 -9.83
N GLN A 6 3.59 -0.30 -9.55
CA GLN A 6 4.96 -0.09 -9.07
C GLN A 6 5.29 -0.80 -7.75
N ILE A 7 4.31 -0.99 -6.87
CA ILE A 7 4.50 -1.76 -5.63
C ILE A 7 4.55 -3.25 -5.96
N TYR A 8 3.68 -3.72 -6.85
CA TYR A 8 3.63 -5.12 -7.26
C TYR A 8 4.93 -5.54 -7.93
N ASP A 9 5.34 -4.84 -8.98
CA ASP A 9 6.56 -5.15 -9.76
C ASP A 9 7.79 -5.16 -8.85
N LYS A 10 7.88 -4.25 -7.88
CA LYS A 10 9.04 -4.18 -6.98
C LYS A 10 9.08 -5.26 -5.92
N VAL A 11 7.93 -5.76 -5.48
CA VAL A 11 7.85 -6.75 -4.39
C VAL A 11 7.84 -8.17 -4.94
N TRP A 12 7.18 -8.40 -6.08
CA TRP A 12 7.03 -9.72 -6.70
C TRP A 12 7.94 -9.93 -7.92
N SER A 13 8.49 -8.86 -8.53
CA SER A 13 9.33 -8.97 -9.73
C SER A 13 8.64 -9.66 -10.93
N GLU A 14 7.32 -9.56 -10.97
CA GLU A 14 6.44 -10.12 -12.00
C GLU A 14 5.61 -9.00 -12.62
N GLU A 15 5.13 -9.21 -13.84
CA GLU A 15 4.24 -8.26 -14.51
C GLU A 15 2.93 -8.15 -13.75
N TYR A 16 2.51 -6.92 -13.43
CA TYR A 16 1.19 -6.68 -12.86
C TYR A 16 0.09 -6.98 -13.88
N ILE A 17 -0.39 -8.22 -13.87
CA ILE A 17 -1.46 -8.73 -14.74
C ILE A 17 -2.84 -8.11 -14.51
N GLY A 18 -2.93 -7.09 -13.64
CA GLY A 18 -4.18 -6.44 -13.30
C GLY A 18 -5.13 -7.35 -12.52
N GLY A 19 -6.14 -6.74 -11.91
CA GLY A 19 -7.20 -7.49 -11.25
C GLY A 19 -6.75 -8.32 -10.05
N ASP A 20 -6.23 -7.71 -8.98
CA ASP A 20 -6.66 -8.18 -7.66
C ASP A 20 -6.33 -7.24 -6.50
N ASN A 21 -7.11 -7.40 -5.44
CA ASN A 21 -6.98 -6.77 -4.13
C ASN A 21 -5.70 -7.16 -3.37
N THR A 22 -4.76 -7.91 -3.94
CA THR A 22 -3.52 -8.38 -3.28
C THR A 22 -2.78 -7.24 -2.60
N ILE A 23 -2.49 -6.14 -3.31
CA ILE A 23 -1.86 -4.96 -2.71
C ILE A 23 -2.71 -4.40 -1.55
N MET A 24 -4.04 -4.35 -1.69
CA MET A 24 -4.92 -3.87 -0.62
C MET A 24 -4.90 -4.78 0.62
N VAL A 25 -4.89 -6.10 0.43
CA VAL A 25 -4.81 -7.09 1.51
C VAL A 25 -3.49 -6.94 2.26
N HIS A 26 -2.38 -6.82 1.53
CA HIS A 26 -1.06 -6.62 2.13
C HIS A 26 -0.95 -5.26 2.84
N ILE A 27 -1.47 -4.17 2.27
CA ILE A 27 -1.52 -2.86 2.94
C ILE A 27 -2.38 -2.93 4.21
N ARG A 28 -3.54 -3.59 4.17
CA ARG A 28 -4.39 -3.79 5.36
C ARG A 28 -3.67 -4.56 6.46
N ARG A 29 -2.95 -5.63 6.10
CA ARG A 29 -2.15 -6.43 7.05
C ARG A 29 -0.98 -5.63 7.60
N LEU A 30 -0.31 -4.82 6.77
CA LEU A 30 0.78 -3.94 7.19
C LEU A 30 0.28 -2.90 8.18
N ARG A 31 -0.84 -2.22 7.88
CA ARG A 31 -1.45 -1.23 8.77
C ARG A 31 -1.76 -1.78 10.15
N LYS A 32 -2.29 -3.00 10.22
CA LYS A 32 -2.54 -3.70 11.50
C LYS A 32 -1.28 -3.91 12.35
N LYS A 33 -0.09 -3.91 11.74
CA LYS A 33 1.18 -4.13 12.42
C LYS A 33 1.90 -2.83 12.80
N ILE A 34 1.74 -1.76 12.01
CA ILE A 34 2.56 -0.55 12.14
C ILE A 34 1.78 0.72 12.50
N GLU A 35 0.47 0.73 12.35
CA GLU A 35 -0.36 1.89 12.68
C GLU A 35 -1.02 1.70 14.04
N ASP A 36 -1.09 2.76 14.85
CA ASP A 36 -1.85 2.76 16.11
C ASP A 36 -3.34 2.48 15.85
N ASN A 37 -3.88 3.09 14.79
CA ASN A 37 -5.24 2.86 14.31
C ASN A 37 -5.22 2.56 12.79
N PRO A 38 -5.37 1.29 12.38
CA PRO A 38 -5.35 0.90 10.97
C PRO A 38 -6.43 1.55 10.10
N SER A 39 -7.54 1.99 10.70
CA SER A 39 -8.65 2.68 10.01
C SER A 39 -8.36 4.18 9.81
N ASN A 40 -7.40 4.74 10.55
CA ASN A 40 -6.92 6.10 10.40
C ASN A 40 -5.38 6.10 10.27
N PRO A 41 -4.83 5.58 9.15
CA PRO A 41 -3.40 5.37 9.00
C PRO A 41 -2.64 6.70 8.92
N LYS A 42 -1.51 6.79 9.62
CA LYS A 42 -0.59 7.92 9.61
C LYS A 42 0.65 7.67 8.75
N TYR A 43 1.10 6.42 8.62
CA TYR A 43 2.32 6.07 7.89
C TYR A 43 2.07 5.60 6.47
N THR A 44 0.93 4.96 6.21
CA THR A 44 0.58 4.38 4.92
C THR A 44 -0.67 5.04 4.33
N LEU A 45 -0.53 6.20 3.69
CA LEU A 45 -1.67 6.97 3.18
C LEU A 45 -2.17 6.42 1.84
N THR A 46 -3.50 6.25 1.72
CA THR A 46 -4.14 5.95 0.43
C THR A 46 -4.42 7.25 -0.32
N ILE A 47 -3.89 7.37 -1.53
CA ILE A 47 -4.26 8.44 -2.47
C ILE A 47 -5.18 7.83 -3.53
N LYS A 48 -6.49 8.14 -3.44
CA LYS A 48 -7.50 7.56 -4.33
C LYS A 48 -7.14 7.80 -5.80
N GLY A 49 -7.26 6.77 -6.63
CA GLY A 49 -6.90 6.81 -8.04
C GLY A 49 -5.40 6.76 -8.34
N LEU A 50 -4.51 6.97 -7.36
CA LEU A 50 -3.06 7.06 -7.59
C LEU A 50 -2.26 5.93 -6.94
N GLY A 51 -2.59 5.53 -5.70
CA GLY A 51 -1.89 4.46 -4.99
C GLY A 51 -1.61 4.80 -3.53
N TYR A 52 -0.38 4.53 -3.08
CA TYR A 52 0.00 4.66 -1.68
C TYR A 52 1.20 5.59 -1.48
N LYS A 53 1.19 6.34 -0.39
CA LYS A 53 2.31 7.17 0.07
C LYS A 53 2.74 6.68 1.44
N LEU A 54 4.03 6.36 1.56
CA LEU A 54 4.67 6.20 2.86
C LEU A 54 5.06 7.58 3.38
N THR A 55 4.71 7.83 4.64
CA THR A 55 5.11 8.98 5.43
C THR A 55 5.86 8.45 6.63
N ILE A 56 7.08 8.94 6.82
CA ILE A 56 7.78 8.78 8.09
C ILE A 56 7.17 9.87 8.97
N GLY A 57 6.66 9.51 10.15
CA GLY A 57 6.16 10.50 11.09
C GLY A 57 7.23 11.54 11.39
N ASP A 58 6.82 12.76 11.72
CA ASP A 58 7.72 13.82 12.17
C ASP A 58 8.66 13.34 13.30
#